data_AF-A0A258ERJ3-F1
#
_entry.id   AF-A0A258ERJ3-F1
#
_cell.length_a   1.000
_cell.length_b   1.000
_cell.length_c   1.000
_cell.angle_alpha   90.00
_cell.angle_beta   90.00
_cell.angle_gamma   90.00
#
_symmetry.space_group_name_H-M   'P 1'
#
loop_
_entity.id
_entity.type
_entity.pdbx_description
1 polymer ?
#
loop_
_entity_poly.entity_id
_entity_poly.type
_entity_poly.pdbx_seq_one_letter_code
_entity_poly.pdbx_strand_id
1 'polypeptide(L)'
;MKRLISHGLMFGNLIEVSSPALVERYNRALKHLTGKTTALTDFHIDLSGYSPEIGDELNDDLYLNPNGANRQFILLTTAQKDAPLLNIKFSTSRGILTQFIEQNEAQLFALTARDAVA
;
A
#
# COMPACT_ATOMS: atom_id res chain seq x y z
N MET A 1 -10.71 14.44 12.47
CA MET A 1 -9.89 13.48 11.68
C MET A 1 -8.50 14.02 11.31
N LYS A 2 -8.34 15.19 10.67
CA LYS A 2 -7.02 15.73 10.27
C LYS A 2 -5.93 15.72 11.35
N ARG A 3 -6.27 16.09 12.59
CA ARG A 3 -5.30 16.12 13.71
C ARG A 3 -4.70 14.76 14.04
N LEU A 4 -5.50 13.70 14.04
CA LEU A 4 -5.03 12.36 14.40
C LEU A 4 -4.16 11.75 13.29
N ILE A 5 -4.48 12.01 12.01
CA ILE A 5 -3.67 11.63 10.84
C ILE A 5 -2.32 12.37 10.90
N SER A 6 -2.34 13.70 11.06
CA SER A 6 -1.10 14.52 11.11
C SER A 6 -0.14 14.20 12.26
N HIS A 7 -0.63 13.54 13.33
CA HIS A 7 0.19 13.15 14.48
C HIS A 7 0.54 11.65 14.47
N GLY A 8 0.24 10.92 13.38
CA GLY A 8 0.49 9.48 13.27
C GLY A 8 -0.37 8.61 14.21
N LEU A 9 -1.38 9.21 14.84
CA LEU A 9 -2.27 8.58 15.81
C LEU A 9 -3.48 7.90 15.16
N MET A 10 -3.75 8.17 13.87
CA MET A 10 -4.62 7.34 13.03
C MET A 10 -3.78 6.42 12.17
N PHE A 11 -4.18 5.14 12.14
CA PHE A 11 -3.62 4.07 11.32
C PHE A 11 -2.16 3.68 11.56
N GLY A 12 -1.52 4.20 12.62
CA GLY A 12 -0.34 3.59 13.23
C GLY A 12 0.87 3.46 12.32
N ASN A 13 1.29 4.56 11.67
CA ASN A 13 2.47 4.64 10.80
C ASN A 13 2.29 4.10 9.37
N LEU A 14 1.10 4.32 8.75
CA LEU A 14 0.95 4.14 7.31
C LEU A 14 1.87 5.08 6.53
N ILE A 15 2.24 4.67 5.32
CA ILE A 15 3.08 5.46 4.42
C ILE A 15 2.23 6.48 3.68
N GLU A 16 2.53 7.76 3.86
CA GLU A 16 1.90 8.85 3.09
C GLU A 16 2.34 8.81 1.62
N VAL A 17 1.37 8.92 0.72
CA VAL A 17 1.54 9.01 -0.73
C VAL A 17 0.90 10.32 -1.20
N SER A 18 1.68 11.39 -1.32
CA SER A 18 1.17 12.72 -1.66
C SER A 18 1.86 13.42 -2.83
N SER A 19 3.00 12.89 -3.30
CA SER A 19 3.63 13.44 -4.51
C SER A 19 2.92 12.95 -5.78
N PRO A 20 2.68 13.81 -6.80
CA PRO A 20 1.99 13.42 -8.03
C PRO A 20 2.61 12.19 -8.71
N ALA A 21 3.95 12.10 -8.72
CA ALA A 21 4.66 10.97 -9.31
C ALA A 21 4.39 9.64 -8.58
N LEU A 22 4.26 9.66 -7.24
CA LEU A 22 3.94 8.45 -6.47
C LEU A 22 2.48 8.04 -6.64
N VAL A 23 1.57 9.02 -6.68
CA VAL A 23 0.14 8.78 -6.98
C VAL A 23 -0.03 8.15 -8.36
N GLU A 24 0.67 8.66 -9.38
CA GLU A 24 0.66 8.07 -10.72
C GLU A 24 1.20 6.64 -10.75
N ARG A 25 2.33 6.37 -10.08
CA ARG A 25 2.89 5.01 -9.96
C ARG A 25 1.91 4.05 -9.31
N TYR A 26 1.30 4.48 -8.20
CA TYR A 26 0.29 3.70 -7.51
C TYR A 26 -0.91 3.42 -8.42
N ASN A 27 -1.42 4.42 -9.13
CA ASN A 27 -2.55 4.25 -10.05
C ASN A 27 -2.22 3.32 -11.22
N ARG A 28 -0.99 3.31 -11.73
CA ARG A 28 -0.56 2.31 -12.73
C ARG A 28 -0.64 0.89 -12.19
N ALA A 29 -0.12 0.67 -10.99
CA ALA A 29 -0.17 -0.62 -10.31
C ALA A 29 -1.62 -1.05 -9.98
N LEU A 30 -2.41 -0.14 -9.40
CA LEU A 30 -3.81 -0.37 -9.07
C LEU A 30 -4.62 -0.77 -10.32
N LYS A 31 -4.41 -0.06 -11.43
CA LYS A 31 -5.07 -0.37 -12.70
C LYS A 31 -4.63 -1.71 -13.26
N HIS A 32 -3.36 -2.06 -13.14
CA HIS A 32 -2.85 -3.36 -13.57
C HIS A 32 -3.50 -4.51 -12.79
N LEU A 33 -3.61 -4.38 -11.48
CA LEU A 33 -4.11 -5.42 -10.59
C LEU A 33 -5.63 -5.55 -10.58
N THR A 34 -6.34 -4.41 -10.66
CA THR A 34 -7.79 -4.34 -10.37
C THR A 34 -8.62 -3.75 -11.51
N GLY A 35 -7.99 -3.13 -12.51
CA GLY A 35 -8.67 -2.35 -13.55
C GLY A 35 -9.17 -0.98 -13.10
N LYS A 36 -9.02 -0.62 -11.82
CA LYS A 36 -9.49 0.64 -11.22
C LYS A 36 -8.35 1.66 -11.06
N THR A 37 -8.71 2.92 -10.83
CA THR A 37 -7.78 4.00 -10.44
C THR A 37 -8.47 4.86 -9.38
N THR A 38 -7.70 5.49 -8.49
CA THR A 38 -8.18 6.50 -7.55
C THR A 38 -8.07 7.90 -8.14
N ALA A 39 -9.01 8.79 -7.77
CA ALA A 39 -8.95 10.21 -8.08
C ALA A 39 -8.33 11.05 -6.93
N LEU A 40 -7.98 10.41 -5.81
CA LEU A 40 -7.34 11.06 -4.67
C LEU A 40 -5.95 11.60 -5.05
N THR A 41 -5.64 12.80 -4.55
CA THR A 41 -4.33 13.45 -4.75
C THR A 41 -3.34 13.08 -3.66
N ASP A 42 -3.82 12.57 -2.53
CA ASP A 42 -3.04 12.08 -1.41
C ASP A 42 -3.82 11.01 -0.64
N PHE A 43 -3.10 10.01 -0.13
CA PHE A 43 -3.64 8.91 0.65
C PHE A 43 -2.52 8.21 1.44
N HIS A 44 -2.88 7.24 2.29
CA HIS A 44 -1.91 6.46 3.05
C HIS A 44 -2.01 4.97 2.73
N ILE A 45 -0.87 4.29 2.63
CA ILE A 45 -0.81 2.85 2.37
C ILE A 45 -0.17 2.05 3.50
N ASP A 46 -0.63 0.82 3.66
CA ASP A 46 -0.11 -0.14 4.61
C ASP A 46 1.09 -0.93 4.05
N LEU A 47 1.58 -1.91 4.81
CA LEU A 47 2.67 -2.80 4.40
C LEU A 47 2.45 -3.41 3.00
N SER A 48 1.21 -3.78 2.67
CA SER A 48 0.85 -4.40 1.39
C SER A 48 0.56 -3.41 0.26
N GLY A 49 0.46 -2.11 0.54
CA GLY A 49 -0.02 -1.12 -0.41
C GLY A 49 -1.52 -0.85 -0.32
N TYR A 50 -2.24 -1.41 0.65
CA TYR A 50 -3.66 -1.13 0.86
C TYR A 50 -3.84 0.24 1.52
N SER A 51 -4.76 1.04 0.99
CA SER A 51 -5.19 2.33 1.52
C SER A 51 -6.65 2.25 1.97
N PRO A 52 -6.96 2.57 3.24
CA PRO A 52 -8.34 2.70 3.68
C PRO A 52 -9.09 3.82 2.95
N GLU A 53 -8.42 4.92 2.61
CA GLU A 53 -9.06 6.03 1.87
C GLU A 53 -9.50 5.62 0.46
N ILE A 54 -8.70 4.79 -0.22
CA ILE A 54 -9.06 4.24 -1.54
C ILE A 54 -10.14 3.16 -1.39
N GLY A 55 -10.10 2.36 -0.34
CA GLY A 55 -11.19 1.42 -0.01
C GLY A 55 -12.53 2.14 0.13
N ASP A 56 -12.54 3.26 0.85
CA ASP A 56 -13.71 4.13 1.01
C ASP A 56 -14.15 4.75 -0.33
N GLU A 57 -13.23 5.31 -1.13
CA GLU A 57 -13.53 5.91 -2.44
C GLU A 57 -14.15 4.89 -3.42
N LEU A 58 -13.60 3.68 -3.46
CA LEU A 58 -14.05 2.60 -4.34
C LEU A 58 -15.25 1.83 -3.78
N ASN A 59 -15.65 2.12 -2.53
CA ASN A 59 -16.64 1.36 -1.76
C ASN A 59 -16.31 -0.15 -1.75
N ASP A 60 -15.04 -0.47 -1.53
CA ASP A 60 -14.46 -1.82 -1.65
C ASP A 60 -13.20 -1.97 -0.78
N ASP A 61 -13.35 -2.32 0.51
CA ASP A 61 -12.23 -2.58 1.44
C ASP A 61 -11.34 -3.77 1.05
N LEU A 62 -11.73 -4.54 0.02
CA LEU A 62 -11.05 -5.73 -0.44
C LEU A 62 -10.45 -5.53 -1.85
N TYR A 63 -10.28 -4.29 -2.31
CA TYR A 63 -9.82 -4.02 -3.68
C TYR A 63 -8.43 -4.61 -4.01
N LEU A 64 -7.55 -4.81 -3.01
CA LEU A 64 -6.28 -5.57 -3.17
C LEU A 64 -6.34 -7.00 -2.62
N ASN A 65 -7.50 -7.46 -2.16
CA ASN A 65 -7.65 -8.82 -1.64
C ASN A 65 -8.96 -9.42 -2.16
N PRO A 66 -9.08 -9.65 -3.48
CA PRO A 66 -10.30 -10.20 -4.07
C PRO A 66 -10.70 -11.51 -3.39
N ASN A 67 -11.98 -11.63 -3.03
CA ASN A 67 -12.55 -12.74 -2.24
C ASN A 67 -11.92 -12.93 -0.84
N GLY A 68 -11.06 -12.00 -0.44
CA GLY A 68 -10.42 -11.96 0.87
C GLY A 68 -9.43 -13.10 1.13
N ALA A 69 -8.96 -13.81 0.11
CA ALA A 69 -8.09 -14.98 0.26
C ALA A 69 -6.74 -14.85 -0.46
N ASN A 70 -6.61 -13.93 -1.44
CA ASN A 70 -5.40 -13.72 -2.20
C ASN A 70 -5.05 -12.24 -2.23
N ARG A 71 -4.29 -11.79 -1.22
CA ARG A 71 -3.87 -10.40 -1.14
C ARG A 71 -2.79 -10.13 -2.19
N GLN A 72 -3.07 -9.18 -3.06
CA GLN A 72 -2.13 -8.58 -4.01
C GLN A 72 -1.37 -7.46 -3.32
N PHE A 73 -0.20 -7.12 -3.86
CA PHE A 73 0.72 -6.17 -3.25
C PHE A 73 1.05 -5.05 -4.22
N ILE A 74 1.14 -3.83 -3.69
CA ILE A 74 1.72 -2.69 -4.40
C ILE A 74 2.85 -2.18 -3.51
N LEU A 75 4.09 -2.37 -3.96
CA LEU A 75 5.27 -1.83 -3.28
C LEU A 75 5.72 -0.56 -4.01
N LEU A 76 5.52 0.58 -3.37
CA LEU A 76 6.03 1.90 -3.78
C LEU A 76 7.37 2.23 -3.14
N THR A 77 7.70 1.62 -2.00
CA THR A 77 8.94 1.88 -1.26
C THR A 77 9.26 0.72 -0.33
N THR A 78 10.56 0.50 -0.06
CA THR A 78 11.00 -0.50 0.91
C THR A 78 10.63 -0.11 2.35
N ALA A 79 10.38 1.18 2.62
CA ALA A 79 9.91 1.67 3.91
C ALA A 79 8.52 1.12 4.32
N GLN A 80 7.76 0.55 3.38
CA GLN A 80 6.50 -0.14 3.70
C GLN A 80 6.69 -1.29 4.69
N LYS A 81 7.91 -1.87 4.80
CA LYS A 81 8.21 -2.95 5.78
C LYS A 81 7.90 -2.56 7.23
N ASP A 82 7.99 -1.27 7.55
CA ASP A 82 7.76 -0.72 8.89
C ASP A 82 6.30 -0.32 9.14
N ALA A 83 5.47 -0.26 8.09
CA ALA A 83 4.06 0.06 8.20
C ALA A 83 3.27 -1.10 8.83
N PRO A 84 2.10 -0.83 9.45
CA PRO A 84 1.20 -1.89 9.88
C PRO A 84 0.63 -2.62 8.65
N LEU A 85 0.10 -3.83 8.86
CA LEU A 85 -0.68 -4.54 7.85
C LEU A 85 -2.14 -4.47 8.30
N LEU A 86 -3.02 -3.89 7.50
CA LEU A 86 -4.43 -3.76 7.81
C LEU A 86 -5.22 -4.97 7.30
N ASN A 87 -6.45 -5.16 7.79
CA ASN A 87 -7.37 -6.22 7.33
C ASN A 87 -6.75 -7.64 7.30
N ILE A 88 -5.88 -7.94 8.27
CA ILE A 88 -5.14 -9.21 8.33
C ILE A 88 -6.11 -10.37 8.55
N LYS A 89 -6.08 -11.36 7.65
CA LYS A 89 -6.75 -12.66 7.86
C LYS A 89 -5.82 -13.76 8.36
N PHE A 90 -4.55 -13.72 7.99
CA PHE A 90 -3.55 -14.72 8.37
C PHE A 90 -2.39 -14.04 9.11
N SER A 91 -2.10 -14.48 10.33
CA SER A 91 -1.04 -13.89 11.18
C SER A 91 0.36 -14.01 10.57
N THR A 92 0.58 -15.00 9.70
CA THR A 92 1.85 -15.22 8.99
C THR A 92 2.13 -14.20 7.89
N SER A 93 1.10 -13.53 7.35
CA SER A 93 1.23 -12.63 6.19
C SER A 93 2.22 -11.49 6.44
N ARG A 94 2.21 -10.90 7.64
CA ARG A 94 3.12 -9.81 7.99
C ARG A 94 4.59 -10.26 7.90
N GLY A 95 4.93 -11.37 8.57
CA GLY A 95 6.30 -11.86 8.62
C GLY A 95 6.85 -12.20 7.24
N ILE A 96 6.04 -12.84 6.39
CA ILE A 96 6.42 -13.20 5.02
C ILE A 96 6.71 -11.94 4.19
N LEU A 97 5.87 -10.92 4.27
CA LEU A 97 6.04 -9.68 3.51
C LEU A 97 7.25 -8.88 3.95
N THR A 98 7.43 -8.72 5.27
CA THR A 98 8.62 -8.04 5.81
C THR A 98 9.89 -8.76 5.36
N GLN A 99 9.96 -10.09 5.48
CA GLN A 99 11.12 -10.86 5.02
C GLN A 99 11.35 -10.74 3.51
N PHE A 100 10.30 -10.74 2.70
CA PHE A 100 10.41 -10.55 1.26
C PHE A 100 11.03 -9.18 0.92
N ILE A 101 10.59 -8.11 1.57
CA ILE A 101 11.14 -6.76 1.35
C ILE A 101 12.60 -6.70 1.79
N GLU A 102 12.94 -7.24 2.96
CA GLU A 102 14.31 -7.23 3.50
C GLU A 102 15.28 -8.03 2.63
N GLN A 103 14.90 -9.24 2.21
CA GLN A 103 15.76 -10.10 1.39
C GLN A 103 16.01 -9.55 -0.02
N ASN A 104 15.12 -8.69 -0.51
CA ASN A 104 15.18 -8.12 -1.85
C ASN A 104 15.37 -6.60 -1.83
N GLU A 105 15.84 -6.02 -0.72
CA GLU A 105 15.79 -4.58 -0.48
C GLU A 105 16.55 -3.78 -1.55
N ALA A 106 17.74 -4.24 -1.96
CA ALA A 106 18.52 -3.56 -3.00
C ALA A 106 17.80 -3.54 -4.35
N GLN A 107 17.20 -4.66 -4.75
CA GLN A 107 16.47 -4.81 -6.00
C GLN A 107 15.18 -3.99 -5.98
N LEU A 108 14.41 -4.10 -4.89
CA LEU A 108 13.18 -3.37 -4.71
C LEU A 108 13.43 -1.86 -4.64
N PHE A 109 14.49 -1.41 -3.95
CA PHE A 109 14.87 0.00 -3.92
C PHE A 109 15.16 0.55 -5.33
N ALA A 110 15.89 -0.20 -6.15
CA ALA A 110 16.19 0.19 -7.53
C ALA A 110 14.93 0.24 -8.43
N LEU A 111 14.02 -0.73 -8.27
CA LEU A 111 12.77 -0.80 -9.03
C LEU A 111 11.80 0.32 -8.59
N THR A 112 11.60 0.47 -7.29
CA THR A 112 10.71 1.47 -6.68
C THR A 112 11.16 2.91 -6.90
N ALA A 113 12.44 3.14 -7.19
CA ALA A 113 12.92 4.44 -7.65
C ALA A 113 12.29 4.88 -8.98
N ARG A 114 11.89 3.93 -9.85
CA ARG A 114 11.35 4.19 -11.19
C ARG A 114 9.85 3.93 -11.30
N ASP A 115 9.36 2.84 -10.73
CA ASP A 115 7.95 2.44 -10.80
C ASP A 115 7.51 1.61 -9.59
N ALA A 116 6.21 1.42 -9.41
CA ALA A 116 5.68 0.49 -8.42
C ALA A 116 5.99 -0.96 -8.80
N VAL A 117 6.17 -1.84 -7.81
CA VAL A 117 6.19 -3.30 -8.01
C VAL A 117 4.81 -3.84 -7.64
N ALA A 118 4.14 -4.48 -8.61
CA ALA A 118 2.77 -4.99 -8.50
C ALA A 118 2.58 -6.25 -9.34
#